data_AF-A0A929DJB9-F1
#
_entry.id   AF-A0A929DJB9-F1
#
_cell.length_a   1.000
_cell.length_b   1.000
_cell.length_c   1.000
_cell.angle_alpha   90.00
_cell.angle_beta   90.00
_cell.angle_gamma   90.00
#
_symmetry.space_group_name_H-M   'P 1'
#
loop_
_entity.id
_entity.type
_entity.pdbx_description
1 polymer ?
#
loop_
_entity_poly.entity_id
_entity_poly.type
_entity_poly.pdbx_seq_one_letter_code
_entity_poly.pdbx_strand_id
1 'polypeptide(L)'
;TISVTNKYFLDEGLESAWSRVVGVVVQPGVEFGDDKVFKYKQEEAKDLSRKITEYNTLVFEAHSTDYQAESDLKALVKDHFCILKVGPWLTFAYREALFAMEAMEKEILGEKSKYLSNLSDVLEKVMNNKPEYWKKYYPGDEKQQLFKRKYSFSDRSRYYWPIKELDSAREKLFKNLKKNKIPLSLLSQFMPVQFYQVCNGAITVDPRDLVHSYIRIVAGIYSRACGLSNNYNTKLL
;
A
#
# COMPACT_ATOMS: atom_id res chain seq x y z
N THR A 1 -21.85 -19.30 -9.31
CA THR A 1 -20.39 -19.55 -9.32
C THR A 1 -20.05 -20.83 -8.57
N ILE A 2 -20.14 -20.87 -7.25
CA ILE A 2 -19.70 -22.02 -6.42
C ILE A 2 -20.29 -23.36 -6.90
N SER A 3 -21.63 -23.46 -7.03
CA SER A 3 -22.29 -24.72 -7.43
C SER A 3 -21.89 -25.20 -8.83
N VAL A 4 -21.73 -24.28 -9.77
CA VAL A 4 -21.31 -24.61 -11.14
C VAL A 4 -19.87 -25.09 -11.15
N THR A 5 -18.97 -24.37 -10.47
CA THR A 5 -17.55 -24.77 -10.35
C THR A 5 -17.40 -26.12 -9.65
N ASN A 6 -18.15 -26.35 -8.57
CA ASN A 6 -18.16 -27.66 -7.90
C ASN A 6 -18.55 -28.77 -8.87
N LYS A 7 -19.67 -28.62 -9.57
CA LYS A 7 -20.13 -29.62 -10.55
C LYS A 7 -19.04 -29.96 -11.57
N TYR A 8 -18.42 -28.96 -12.19
CA TYR A 8 -17.36 -29.21 -13.18
C TYR A 8 -16.14 -29.90 -12.57
N PHE A 9 -15.76 -29.60 -11.32
CA PHE A 9 -14.67 -30.33 -10.66
C PHE A 9 -15.03 -31.81 -10.48
N LEU A 10 -16.26 -32.12 -10.09
CA LEU A 10 -16.71 -33.51 -9.90
C LEU A 10 -16.82 -34.25 -11.24
N ASP A 11 -17.36 -33.60 -12.28
CA ASP A 11 -17.49 -34.19 -13.62
C ASP A 11 -16.12 -34.55 -14.23
N GLU A 12 -15.05 -33.84 -13.85
CA GLU A 12 -13.66 -34.11 -14.26
C GLU A 12 -12.89 -35.04 -13.29
N GLY A 13 -13.54 -35.61 -12.26
CA GLY A 13 -12.89 -36.46 -11.25
C GLY A 13 -11.88 -35.74 -10.35
N LEU A 14 -12.10 -34.45 -10.09
CA LEU A 14 -11.25 -33.56 -9.29
C LEU A 14 -11.80 -33.32 -7.87
N GLU A 15 -12.50 -34.29 -7.27
CA GLU A 15 -13.06 -34.22 -5.91
C GLU A 15 -12.03 -33.78 -4.87
N SER A 16 -10.83 -34.38 -4.95
CA SER A 16 -9.72 -34.07 -4.05
C SER A 16 -9.31 -32.60 -4.18
N ALA A 17 -9.25 -32.05 -5.40
CA ALA A 17 -8.94 -30.65 -5.60
C ALA A 17 -10.05 -29.72 -5.10
N TRP A 18 -11.32 -30.09 -5.31
CA TRP A 18 -12.45 -29.34 -4.80
C TRP A 18 -12.41 -29.19 -3.27
N SER A 19 -12.02 -30.25 -2.55
CA SER A 19 -11.89 -30.22 -1.08
C SER A 19 -10.88 -29.19 -0.55
N ARG A 20 -9.98 -28.68 -1.41
CA ARG A 20 -8.98 -27.66 -1.09
C ARG A 20 -9.39 -26.24 -1.53
N VAL A 21 -10.57 -26.07 -2.11
CA VAL A 21 -11.11 -24.75 -2.40
C VAL A 21 -11.57 -24.12 -1.07
N VAL A 22 -10.92 -23.02 -0.70
CA VAL A 22 -11.14 -22.33 0.60
C VAL A 22 -11.72 -20.93 0.45
N GLY A 23 -11.78 -20.39 -0.77
CA GLY A 23 -12.12 -19.00 -0.99
C GLY A 23 -12.86 -18.75 -2.29
N VAL A 24 -13.70 -17.73 -2.29
CA VAL A 24 -14.33 -17.19 -3.51
C VAL A 24 -14.16 -15.67 -3.55
N VAL A 25 -13.73 -15.17 -4.70
CA VAL A 25 -13.57 -13.73 -4.91
C VAL A 25 -14.92 -13.09 -5.16
N VAL A 26 -15.20 -12.01 -4.43
CA VAL A 26 -16.43 -11.22 -4.54
C VAL A 26 -16.11 -9.72 -4.36
N GLN A 27 -17.08 -8.86 -4.69
CA GLN A 27 -16.98 -7.42 -4.48
C GLN A 27 -17.83 -7.01 -3.26
N PRO A 28 -17.23 -6.74 -2.08
CA PRO A 28 -17.95 -6.29 -0.88
C PRO A 28 -18.37 -4.81 -0.89
N GLY A 29 -18.12 -4.09 -1.98
CA GLY A 29 -18.38 -2.65 -2.07
C GLY A 29 -17.21 -1.79 -1.59
N VAL A 30 -15.98 -2.33 -1.64
CA VAL A 30 -14.75 -1.55 -1.37
C VAL A 30 -14.00 -1.28 -2.66
N GLU A 31 -13.52 -0.05 -2.79
CA GLU A 31 -12.77 0.41 -3.95
C GLU A 31 -12.01 1.69 -3.61
N PHE A 32 -11.11 2.13 -4.49
CA PHE A 32 -10.47 3.43 -4.43
C PHE A 32 -10.29 3.99 -5.85
N GLY A 33 -10.45 5.30 -5.98
CA GLY A 33 -10.17 6.07 -7.19
C GLY A 33 -8.80 6.74 -7.14
N ASP A 34 -8.61 7.85 -7.85
CA ASP A 34 -7.36 8.61 -7.79
C ASP A 34 -7.14 9.31 -6.43
N ASP A 35 -8.21 9.83 -5.83
CA ASP A 35 -8.19 10.65 -4.61
C ASP A 35 -9.35 10.33 -3.65
N LYS A 36 -10.04 9.21 -3.87
CA LYS A 36 -11.25 8.82 -3.13
C LYS A 36 -11.17 7.36 -2.69
N VAL A 37 -11.62 7.09 -1.47
CA VAL A 37 -11.79 5.73 -0.93
C VAL A 37 -13.28 5.45 -0.77
N PHE A 38 -13.75 4.33 -1.33
CA PHE A 38 -15.11 3.82 -1.16
C PHE A 38 -15.08 2.84 0.01
N LYS A 39 -15.61 3.29 1.14
CA LYS A 39 -15.53 2.59 2.41
C LYS A 39 -16.46 1.38 2.45
N TYR A 40 -16.05 0.34 3.17
CA TYR A 40 -16.91 -0.80 3.43
C TYR A 40 -18.18 -0.40 4.20
N LYS A 41 -19.31 -0.96 3.80
CA LYS A 41 -20.62 -0.75 4.45
C LYS A 41 -21.26 -2.10 4.77
N GLN A 42 -21.19 -2.49 6.04
CA GLN A 42 -21.66 -3.79 6.52
C GLN A 42 -23.10 -4.13 6.08
N GLU A 43 -24.04 -3.18 6.22
CA GLU A 43 -25.44 -3.43 5.86
C GLU A 43 -25.64 -3.71 4.36
N GLU A 44 -24.83 -3.11 3.48
CA GLU A 44 -24.91 -3.35 2.02
C GLU A 44 -24.37 -4.75 1.64
N ALA A 45 -23.48 -5.33 2.45
CA ALA A 45 -22.86 -6.63 2.22
C ALA A 45 -23.48 -7.78 3.05
N LYS A 46 -24.51 -7.50 3.85
CA LYS A 46 -25.08 -8.43 4.84
C LYS A 46 -25.62 -9.72 4.25
N ASP A 47 -26.32 -9.65 3.13
CA ASP A 47 -26.87 -10.84 2.47
C ASP A 47 -25.75 -11.70 1.86
N LEU A 48 -24.70 -11.07 1.35
CA LEU A 48 -23.52 -11.75 0.84
C LEU A 48 -22.77 -12.47 1.99
N SER A 49 -22.53 -11.75 3.09
CA SER A 49 -21.95 -12.31 4.32
C SER A 49 -22.76 -13.49 4.85
N ARG A 50 -24.10 -13.40 4.89
CA ARG A 50 -24.95 -14.53 5.29
C ARG A 50 -24.79 -15.71 4.34
N LYS A 51 -24.68 -15.48 3.03
CA LYS A 51 -24.67 -16.55 2.02
C LYS A 51 -23.48 -17.49 2.15
N ILE A 52 -22.30 -17.00 2.56
CA ILE A 52 -21.12 -17.86 2.68
C ILE A 52 -21.23 -18.85 3.84
N THR A 53 -22.06 -18.57 4.84
CA THR A 53 -22.28 -19.47 5.98
C THR A 53 -22.97 -20.79 5.60
N GLU A 54 -23.55 -20.88 4.40
CA GLU A 54 -24.06 -22.13 3.83
C GLU A 54 -22.93 -23.07 3.36
N TYR A 55 -21.69 -22.60 3.30
CA TYR A 55 -20.51 -23.32 2.81
C TYR A 55 -19.46 -23.48 3.91
N ASN A 56 -19.39 -24.67 4.51
CA ASN A 56 -18.55 -24.93 5.70
C ASN A 56 -17.05 -24.64 5.54
N THR A 57 -16.51 -24.70 4.32
CA THR A 57 -15.07 -24.59 4.06
C THR A 57 -14.67 -23.31 3.35
N LEU A 58 -15.62 -22.45 3.00
CA LEU A 58 -15.36 -21.26 2.18
C LEU A 58 -15.40 -19.98 3.00
N VAL A 59 -14.50 -19.07 2.64
CA VAL A 59 -14.54 -17.66 3.03
C VAL A 59 -14.55 -16.78 1.77
N PHE A 60 -14.77 -15.48 1.94
CA PHE A 60 -14.58 -14.54 0.86
C PHE A 60 -13.15 -14.02 0.77
N GLU A 61 -12.69 -13.85 -0.47
CA GLU A 61 -11.51 -13.07 -0.81
C GLU A 61 -11.93 -11.70 -1.35
N ALA A 62 -11.50 -10.63 -0.69
CA ALA A 62 -11.76 -9.26 -1.09
C ALA A 62 -10.53 -8.63 -1.74
N HIS A 63 -10.72 -8.06 -2.93
CA HIS A 63 -9.69 -7.30 -3.66
C HIS A 63 -9.88 -5.81 -3.40
N SER A 64 -8.84 -5.02 -3.71
CA SER A 64 -8.88 -3.56 -3.60
C SER A 64 -9.26 -3.06 -2.20
N THR A 65 -8.85 -3.79 -1.16
CA THR A 65 -9.11 -3.41 0.24
C THR A 65 -8.18 -2.30 0.72
N ASP A 66 -7.29 -1.82 -0.14
CA ASP A 66 -6.37 -0.72 0.09
C ASP A 66 -7.09 0.54 0.62
N TYR A 67 -6.40 1.28 1.47
CA TYR A 67 -6.80 2.57 2.06
C TYR A 67 -8.02 2.55 2.98
N GLN A 68 -8.61 1.39 3.25
CA GLN A 68 -9.70 1.24 4.21
C GLN A 68 -9.23 1.54 5.64
N ALA A 69 -10.12 2.08 6.46
CA ALA A 69 -9.85 2.24 7.89
C ALA A 69 -9.68 0.86 8.56
N GLU A 70 -8.90 0.80 9.63
CA GLU A 70 -8.70 -0.45 10.38
C GLU A 70 -10.02 -1.06 10.88
N SER A 71 -10.98 -0.21 11.29
CA SER A 71 -12.33 -0.65 11.69
C SER A 71 -13.09 -1.33 10.56
N ASP A 72 -12.93 -0.83 9.34
CA ASP A 72 -13.63 -1.32 8.15
C ASP A 72 -13.02 -2.65 7.69
N LEU A 73 -11.70 -2.79 7.79
CA LEU A 73 -11.00 -4.07 7.58
C LEU A 73 -11.39 -5.11 8.64
N LYS A 74 -11.54 -4.71 9.91
CA LYS A 74 -12.06 -5.61 10.97
C LYS A 74 -13.50 -6.06 10.68
N ALA A 75 -14.33 -5.13 10.20
CA ALA A 75 -15.70 -5.44 9.80
C ALA A 75 -15.73 -6.41 8.62
N LEU A 76 -14.88 -6.23 7.61
CA LEU A 76 -14.73 -7.19 6.51
C LEU A 76 -14.40 -8.60 7.03
N VAL A 77 -13.41 -8.74 7.92
CA VAL A 77 -13.06 -10.05 8.51
C VAL A 77 -14.24 -10.65 9.27
N LYS A 78 -14.94 -9.85 10.08
CA LYS A 78 -16.13 -10.28 10.82
C LYS A 78 -17.25 -10.78 9.89
N ASP A 79 -17.39 -10.15 8.74
CA ASP A 79 -18.39 -10.47 7.71
C ASP A 79 -17.87 -11.49 6.68
N HIS A 80 -16.91 -12.32 7.10
CA HIS A 80 -16.37 -13.47 6.37
C HIS A 80 -15.52 -13.16 5.14
N PHE A 81 -15.12 -11.90 4.93
CA PHE A 81 -14.07 -11.51 4.00
C PHE A 81 -12.70 -11.71 4.65
N CYS A 82 -12.32 -12.98 4.84
CA CYS A 82 -11.15 -13.36 5.62
C CYS A 82 -9.82 -13.28 4.84
N ILE A 83 -9.86 -13.18 3.52
CA ILE A 83 -8.66 -12.98 2.68
C ILE A 83 -8.71 -11.55 2.12
N LEU A 84 -7.94 -10.65 2.75
CA LEU A 84 -7.88 -9.24 2.38
C LEU A 84 -6.64 -8.98 1.51
N LYS A 85 -6.83 -8.66 0.23
CA LYS A 85 -5.72 -8.31 -0.67
C LYS A 85 -5.38 -6.83 -0.59
N VAL A 86 -4.10 -6.56 -0.39
CA VAL A 86 -3.47 -5.24 -0.39
C VAL A 86 -2.28 -5.24 -1.34
N GLY A 87 -2.06 -4.14 -2.05
CA GLY A 87 -0.95 -4.00 -2.97
C GLY A 87 -0.55 -2.55 -3.17
N PRO A 88 -1.34 -1.77 -3.93
CA PRO A 88 -1.09 -0.34 -4.16
C PRO A 88 -0.79 0.46 -2.88
N TRP A 89 -1.45 0.19 -1.75
CA TRP A 89 -1.17 0.94 -0.52
C TRP A 89 0.24 0.71 0.02
N LEU A 90 0.78 -0.51 -0.12
CA LEU A 90 2.15 -0.82 0.32
C LEU A 90 3.19 -0.04 -0.49
N THR A 91 3.04 0.00 -1.81
CA THR A 91 3.96 0.73 -2.70
C THR A 91 3.72 2.24 -2.69
N PHE A 92 2.49 2.67 -2.38
CA PHE A 92 2.18 4.07 -2.10
C PHE A 92 2.89 4.56 -0.83
N ALA A 93 2.85 3.78 0.27
CA ALA A 93 3.58 4.10 1.50
C ALA A 93 5.11 4.13 1.27
N TYR A 94 5.63 3.23 0.41
CA TYR A 94 7.02 3.29 -0.04
C TYR A 94 7.34 4.61 -0.76
N ARG A 95 6.49 5.06 -1.69
CA ARG A 95 6.65 6.35 -2.37
C ARG A 95 6.62 7.53 -1.40
N GLU A 96 5.67 7.54 -0.45
CA GLU A 96 5.57 8.59 0.58
C GLU A 96 6.86 8.68 1.41
N ALA A 97 7.39 7.54 1.85
CA ALA A 97 8.65 7.51 2.59
C ALA A 97 9.79 8.13 1.78
N LEU A 98 9.91 7.77 0.51
CA LEU A 98 10.94 8.31 -0.37
C LEU A 98 10.79 9.81 -0.64
N PHE A 99 9.56 10.31 -0.80
CA PHE A 99 9.31 11.74 -1.01
C PHE A 99 9.59 12.56 0.26
N ALA A 100 9.21 12.06 1.44
CA ALA A 100 9.56 12.69 2.71
C ALA A 100 11.09 12.71 2.93
N MET A 101 11.79 11.65 2.51
CA MET A 101 13.26 11.63 2.51
C MET A 101 13.89 12.62 1.55
N GLU A 102 13.34 12.77 0.34
CA GLU A 102 13.81 13.78 -0.61
C GLU A 102 13.60 15.20 -0.06
N ALA A 103 12.48 15.46 0.62
CA ALA A 103 12.26 16.74 1.30
C ALA A 103 13.33 17.00 2.37
N MET A 104 13.64 16.01 3.22
CA MET A 104 14.74 16.11 4.19
C MET A 104 16.10 16.31 3.51
N GLU A 105 16.36 15.63 2.40
CA GLU A 105 17.60 15.80 1.63
C GLU A 105 17.77 17.24 1.15
N LYS A 106 16.70 17.88 0.68
CA LYS A 106 16.69 19.28 0.24
C LYS A 106 16.98 20.24 1.39
N GLU A 107 16.40 20.03 2.57
CA GLU A 107 16.69 20.84 3.75
C GLU A 107 18.16 20.68 4.21
N ILE A 108 18.70 19.46 4.16
CA ILE A 108 20.06 19.17 4.62
C ILE A 108 21.13 19.69 3.66
N LEU A 109 20.92 19.55 2.35
CA LEU A 109 21.92 19.91 1.34
C LEU A 109 21.70 21.29 0.73
N GLY A 110 20.52 21.88 0.91
CA GLY A 110 20.04 23.08 0.22
C GLY A 110 19.41 22.76 -1.14
N GLU A 111 18.32 23.45 -1.46
CA GLU A 111 17.50 23.21 -2.67
C GLU A 111 18.28 23.33 -3.99
N LYS A 112 19.35 24.13 -4.02
CA LYS A 112 20.17 24.35 -5.22
C LYS A 112 21.40 23.44 -5.28
N SER A 113 21.51 22.47 -4.38
CA SER A 113 22.68 21.59 -4.34
C SER A 113 22.72 20.66 -5.55
N LYS A 114 23.86 20.64 -6.25
CA LYS A 114 24.12 19.68 -7.34
C LYS A 114 24.16 18.22 -6.86
N TYR A 115 24.22 17.99 -5.55
CA TYR A 115 24.29 16.67 -4.96
C TYR A 115 22.92 16.06 -4.64
N LEU A 116 21.81 16.77 -4.83
CA LEU A 116 20.46 16.22 -4.62
C LEU A 116 20.19 14.99 -5.49
N SER A 117 19.43 14.04 -4.96
CA SER A 117 18.95 12.88 -5.71
C SER A 117 17.96 13.27 -6.82
N ASN A 118 17.15 14.30 -6.56
CA ASN A 118 16.03 14.73 -7.41
C ASN A 118 15.10 13.56 -7.76
N LEU A 119 14.88 12.67 -6.78
CA LEU A 119 14.13 11.42 -6.96
C LEU A 119 12.75 11.65 -7.60
N SER A 120 11.96 12.61 -7.11
CA SER A 120 10.60 12.83 -7.64
C SER A 120 10.61 13.40 -9.06
N ASP A 121 11.65 14.15 -9.43
CA ASP A 121 11.83 14.65 -10.81
C ASP A 121 12.31 13.53 -11.75
N VAL A 122 13.17 12.63 -11.26
CA VAL A 122 13.56 11.42 -12.00
C VAL A 122 12.36 10.52 -12.22
N LEU A 123 11.50 10.33 -11.21
CA LEU A 123 10.24 9.59 -11.35
C LEU A 123 9.37 10.18 -12.44
N GLU A 124 9.13 11.50 -12.38
CA GLU A 124 8.32 12.20 -13.36
C GLU A 124 8.86 12.05 -14.78
N LYS A 125 10.17 12.24 -14.96
CA LYS A 125 10.85 12.07 -16.25
C LYS A 125 10.68 10.64 -16.79
N VAL A 126 10.92 9.64 -15.95
CA VAL A 126 10.82 8.23 -16.34
C VAL A 126 9.38 7.86 -16.69
N MET A 127 8.40 8.32 -15.92
CA MET A 127 6.98 8.09 -16.20
C MET A 127 6.54 8.76 -17.50
N ASN A 128 6.99 9.98 -17.81
CA ASN A 128 6.67 10.63 -19.08
C ASN A 128 7.31 9.93 -20.28
N ASN A 129 8.55 9.46 -20.14
CA ASN A 129 9.25 8.74 -21.21
C ASN A 129 8.63 7.37 -21.52
N LYS A 130 7.99 6.74 -20.53
CA LYS A 130 7.39 5.41 -20.62
C LYS A 130 5.93 5.44 -20.14
N PRO A 131 5.00 6.07 -20.87
CA PRO A 131 3.67 6.36 -20.35
C PRO A 131 2.72 5.16 -20.30
N GLU A 132 3.10 3.99 -20.80
CA GLU A 132 2.26 2.81 -20.97
C GLU A 132 1.57 2.32 -19.68
N TYR A 133 2.23 2.45 -18.52
CA TYR A 133 1.67 1.97 -17.26
C TYR A 133 0.68 2.93 -16.61
N TRP A 134 0.63 4.22 -17.00
CA TRP A 134 -0.24 5.21 -16.36
C TRP A 134 -1.20 5.93 -17.32
N LYS A 135 -0.88 6.07 -18.61
CA LYS A 135 -1.62 6.94 -19.55
C LYS A 135 -3.11 6.63 -19.65
N LYS A 136 -3.49 5.35 -19.62
CA LYS A 136 -4.90 4.92 -19.66
C LYS A 136 -5.64 5.15 -18.33
N TYR A 137 -4.90 5.26 -17.22
CA TYR A 137 -5.45 5.38 -15.88
C TYR A 137 -5.61 6.83 -15.44
N TYR A 138 -4.78 7.75 -15.96
CA TYR A 138 -4.80 9.16 -15.60
C TYR A 138 -5.31 10.02 -16.76
N PRO A 139 -6.63 10.09 -17.01
CA PRO A 139 -7.18 11.08 -17.92
C PRO A 139 -7.08 12.47 -17.31
N GLY A 140 -7.21 13.49 -18.16
CA GLY A 140 -7.16 14.90 -17.78
C GLY A 140 -6.09 15.69 -18.52
N ASP A 141 -5.96 16.96 -18.17
CA ASP A 141 -4.90 17.84 -18.67
C ASP A 141 -3.52 17.50 -18.07
N GLU A 142 -2.46 18.15 -18.56
CA GLU A 142 -1.09 17.91 -18.12
C GLU A 142 -0.89 18.13 -16.61
N LYS A 143 -1.54 19.14 -16.02
CA LYS A 143 -1.43 19.46 -14.59
C LYS A 143 -2.11 18.39 -13.74
N GLN A 144 -3.28 17.92 -14.16
CA GLN A 144 -3.99 16.82 -13.52
C GLN A 144 -3.20 15.51 -13.62
N GLN A 145 -2.63 15.22 -14.79
CA GLN A 145 -1.80 14.03 -14.99
C GLN A 145 -0.52 14.07 -14.15
N LEU A 146 0.14 15.23 -14.07
CA LEU A 146 1.30 15.44 -13.20
C LEU A 146 0.95 15.15 -11.73
N PHE A 147 -0.17 15.69 -11.25
CA PHE A 147 -0.66 15.41 -9.90
C PHE A 147 -0.89 13.90 -9.70
N LYS A 148 -1.59 13.23 -10.62
CA LYS A 148 -1.92 11.80 -10.52
C LYS A 148 -0.68 10.90 -10.60
N ARG A 149 0.32 11.23 -11.42
CA ARG A 149 1.60 10.50 -11.46
C ARG A 149 2.31 10.53 -10.12
N LYS A 150 2.21 11.64 -9.39
CA LYS A 150 2.81 11.78 -8.06
C LYS A 150 1.95 11.24 -6.95
N TYR A 151 0.62 11.42 -6.96
CA TYR A 151 -0.22 11.32 -5.75
C TYR A 151 -1.46 10.43 -5.86
N SER A 152 -1.79 9.89 -7.03
CA SER A 152 -2.99 9.03 -7.16
C SER A 152 -2.88 7.74 -6.33
N PHE A 153 -3.97 7.35 -5.66
CA PHE A 153 -4.10 6.06 -4.96
C PHE A 153 -4.07 4.86 -5.90
N SER A 154 -4.26 5.05 -7.21
CA SER A 154 -4.01 3.99 -8.20
C SER A 154 -2.56 3.51 -8.21
N ASP A 155 -1.64 4.33 -7.67
CA ASP A 155 -0.20 4.08 -7.52
C ASP A 155 0.46 3.45 -8.75
N ARG A 156 0.23 4.05 -9.92
CA ARG A 156 0.87 3.58 -11.15
C ARG A 156 2.39 3.79 -11.14
N SER A 157 2.90 4.59 -10.19
CA SER A 157 4.33 4.77 -9.93
C SER A 157 5.05 3.45 -9.60
N ARG A 158 4.34 2.46 -9.03
CA ARG A 158 4.93 1.17 -8.62
C ARG A 158 5.64 0.40 -9.73
N TYR A 159 5.21 0.56 -10.98
CA TYR A 159 5.78 -0.14 -12.13
C TYR A 159 7.15 0.43 -12.55
N TYR A 160 7.52 1.60 -12.05
CA TYR A 160 8.73 2.31 -12.46
C TYR A 160 9.89 2.14 -11.49
N TRP A 161 9.65 1.78 -10.22
CA TRP A 161 10.70 1.62 -9.21
C TRP A 161 11.86 0.68 -9.60
N PRO A 162 11.66 -0.41 -10.37
CA PRO A 162 12.76 -1.26 -10.82
C PRO A 162 13.65 -0.64 -11.92
N ILE A 163 13.29 0.53 -12.47
CA ILE A 163 14.05 1.17 -13.55
C ILE A 163 15.36 1.73 -13.00
N LYS A 164 16.47 1.46 -13.70
CA LYS A 164 17.84 1.76 -13.28
C LYS A 164 18.05 3.22 -12.88
N GLU A 165 17.47 4.16 -13.61
CA GLU A 165 17.56 5.59 -13.34
C GLU A 165 16.93 5.95 -11.98
N LEU A 166 15.78 5.37 -11.66
CA LEU A 166 15.09 5.56 -10.38
C LEU A 166 15.82 4.86 -9.23
N ASP A 167 16.30 3.64 -9.46
CA ASP A 167 17.10 2.90 -8.48
C ASP A 167 18.38 3.67 -8.12
N SER A 168 19.05 4.25 -9.13
CA SER A 168 20.23 5.10 -8.94
C SER A 168 19.92 6.37 -8.15
N ALA A 169 18.78 7.02 -8.41
CA ALA A 169 18.34 8.19 -7.66
C ALA A 169 18.03 7.83 -6.19
N ARG A 170 17.39 6.69 -5.94
CA ARG A 170 17.13 6.18 -4.58
C ARG A 170 18.43 5.90 -3.82
N GLU A 171 19.39 5.21 -4.44
CA GLU A 171 20.68 4.93 -3.78
C GLU A 171 21.45 6.22 -3.49
N LYS A 172 21.39 7.22 -4.39
CA LYS A 172 21.96 8.55 -4.15
C LYS A 172 21.29 9.23 -2.95
N LEU A 173 19.96 9.23 -2.89
CA LEU A 173 19.18 9.76 -1.76
C LEU A 173 19.61 9.12 -0.44
N PHE A 174 19.65 7.78 -0.38
CA PHE A 174 20.03 7.05 0.82
C PHE A 174 21.47 7.34 1.24
N LYS A 175 22.40 7.39 0.29
CA LYS A 175 23.80 7.74 0.56
C LYS A 175 23.93 9.15 1.12
N ASN A 176 23.19 10.11 0.58
CA ASN A 176 23.21 11.49 1.05
C ASN A 176 22.68 11.62 2.48
N LEU A 177 21.56 10.97 2.79
CA LEU A 177 20.99 11.01 4.15
C LEU A 177 21.87 10.29 5.18
N LYS A 178 22.52 9.18 4.80
CA LYS A 178 23.50 8.50 5.66
C LYS A 178 24.74 9.34 5.92
N LYS A 179 25.28 9.98 4.89
CA LYS A 179 26.51 10.78 4.99
C LYS A 179 26.32 12.02 5.86
N ASN A 180 25.21 12.72 5.69
CA ASN A 180 24.99 14.01 6.34
C ASN A 180 24.27 13.91 7.69
N LYS A 181 23.77 12.72 8.03
CA LYS A 181 22.92 12.41 9.21
C LYS A 181 21.59 13.18 9.17
N ILE A 182 20.50 12.49 9.51
CA ILE A 182 19.17 13.11 9.57
C ILE A 182 19.00 13.75 10.96
N PRO A 183 18.84 15.09 11.07
CA PRO A 183 18.46 15.73 12.33
C PRO A 183 17.10 15.23 12.80
N LEU A 184 16.96 14.93 14.10
CA LEU A 184 15.70 14.41 14.65
C LEU A 184 14.53 15.39 14.50
N SER A 185 14.78 16.70 14.48
CA SER A 185 13.76 17.71 14.20
C SER A 185 13.21 17.59 12.77
N LEU A 186 14.06 17.35 11.78
CA LEU A 186 13.63 17.09 10.41
C LEU A 186 12.88 15.76 10.30
N LEU A 187 13.36 14.72 10.99
CA LEU A 187 12.65 13.46 11.04
C LEU A 187 11.25 13.63 11.64
N SER A 188 11.11 14.38 12.74
CA SER A 188 9.82 14.71 13.34
C SER A 188 8.90 15.49 12.39
N GLN A 189 9.46 16.39 11.58
CA GLN A 189 8.70 17.22 10.65
C GLN A 189 8.13 16.42 9.46
N PHE A 190 8.92 15.50 8.90
CA PHE A 190 8.56 14.81 7.66
C PHE A 190 8.12 13.35 7.87
N MET A 191 8.48 12.74 8.99
CA MET A 191 8.18 11.34 9.33
C MET A 191 7.89 11.19 10.84
N PRO A 192 6.82 11.83 11.37
CA PRO A 192 6.57 11.93 12.81
C PRO A 192 6.43 10.58 13.50
N VAL A 193 5.78 9.59 12.87
CA VAL A 193 5.65 8.24 13.44
C VAL A 193 7.01 7.57 13.59
N GLN A 194 7.87 7.69 12.57
CA GLN A 194 9.22 7.14 12.59
C GLN A 194 10.10 7.86 13.60
N PHE A 195 9.95 9.17 13.79
CA PHE A 195 10.63 9.91 14.84
C PHE A 195 10.39 9.28 16.21
N TYR A 196 9.13 9.01 16.57
CA TYR A 196 8.82 8.35 17.84
C TYR A 196 9.40 6.94 17.94
N GLN A 197 9.42 6.18 16.84
CA GLN A 197 10.03 4.84 16.77
C GLN A 197 11.57 4.87 16.82
N VAL A 198 12.20 5.97 16.43
CA VAL A 198 13.64 6.17 16.61
C VAL A 198 13.93 6.53 18.06
N CYS A 199 13.16 7.47 18.64
CA CYS A 199 13.35 7.91 20.01
C CYS A 199 13.16 6.80 21.05
N ASN A 200 12.29 5.82 20.79
CA ASN A 200 12.10 4.67 21.68
C ASN A 200 13.02 3.47 21.35
N GLY A 201 13.89 3.58 20.33
CA GLY A 201 14.81 2.54 19.91
C GLY A 201 14.19 1.37 19.12
N ALA A 202 12.95 1.49 18.64
CA ALA A 202 12.29 0.44 17.84
C ALA A 202 12.86 0.32 16.41
N ILE A 203 13.35 1.43 15.84
CA ILE A 203 14.05 1.46 14.55
C ILE A 203 15.27 2.40 14.62
N THR A 204 16.15 2.34 13.63
CA THR A 204 17.23 3.32 13.48
C THR A 204 16.86 4.45 12.50
N VAL A 205 17.67 5.51 12.46
CA VAL A 205 17.58 6.58 11.45
C VAL A 205 18.12 6.17 10.07
N ASP A 206 18.48 4.89 9.86
CA ASP A 206 18.87 4.41 8.53
C ASP A 206 17.70 4.56 7.55
N PRO A 207 17.91 5.18 6.36
CA PRO A 207 16.87 5.31 5.35
C PRO A 207 16.13 4.00 5.03
N ARG A 208 16.79 2.83 5.07
CA ARG A 208 16.11 1.55 4.84
C ARG A 208 15.13 1.20 5.95
N ASP A 209 15.52 1.44 7.20
CA ASP A 209 14.65 1.20 8.35
C ASP A 209 13.43 2.12 8.36
N LEU A 210 13.63 3.40 8.01
CA LEU A 210 12.55 4.37 7.86
C LEU A 210 11.55 3.98 6.77
N VAL A 211 12.02 3.52 5.60
CA VAL A 211 11.14 3.01 4.54
C VAL A 211 10.38 1.76 4.99
N HIS A 212 11.07 0.79 5.61
CA HIS A 212 10.42 -0.41 6.11
C HIS A 212 9.37 -0.08 7.17
N SER A 213 9.62 0.91 8.02
CA SER A 213 8.63 1.39 8.99
C SER A 213 7.36 1.90 8.31
N TYR A 214 7.47 2.76 7.29
CA TYR A 214 6.32 3.26 6.53
C TYR A 214 5.45 2.12 5.96
N ILE A 215 6.08 1.13 5.34
CA ILE A 215 5.38 -0.04 4.79
C ILE A 215 4.74 -0.87 5.92
N ARG A 216 5.45 -1.04 7.04
CA ARG A 216 4.96 -1.78 8.21
C ARG A 216 3.76 -1.11 8.89
N ILE A 217 3.59 0.21 8.79
CA ILE A 217 2.38 0.88 9.27
C ILE A 217 1.16 0.33 8.53
N VAL A 218 1.22 0.26 7.20
CA VAL A 218 0.15 -0.30 6.37
C VAL A 218 -0.05 -1.78 6.65
N ALA A 219 1.01 -2.59 6.61
CA ALA A 219 0.89 -4.02 6.91
C ALA A 219 0.37 -4.29 8.34
N GLY A 220 0.71 -3.42 9.29
CA GLY A 220 0.24 -3.48 10.67
C GLY A 220 -1.26 -3.25 10.81
N ILE A 221 -1.85 -2.39 9.97
CA ILE A 221 -3.32 -2.19 9.93
C ILE A 221 -4.03 -3.51 9.59
N TYR A 222 -3.57 -4.20 8.55
CA TYR A 222 -4.13 -5.51 8.17
C TYR A 222 -3.88 -6.59 9.22
N SER A 223 -2.66 -6.63 9.78
CA SER A 223 -2.32 -7.60 10.84
C SER A 223 -3.25 -7.46 12.05
N ARG A 224 -3.52 -6.23 12.50
CA ARG A 224 -4.47 -5.97 13.59
C ARG A 224 -5.91 -6.23 13.20
N ALA A 225 -6.29 -5.93 11.96
CA ALA A 225 -7.63 -6.22 11.46
C ALA A 225 -7.93 -7.72 11.43
N CYS A 226 -6.93 -8.55 11.08
CA CYS A 226 -7.02 -10.00 11.06
C CYS A 226 -6.75 -10.66 12.42
N GLY A 227 -6.55 -9.89 13.50
CA GLY A 227 -6.27 -10.43 14.84
C GLY A 227 -4.90 -11.10 15.01
N LEU A 228 -3.96 -10.87 14.09
CA LEU A 228 -2.59 -11.42 14.14
C LEU A 228 -1.65 -10.62 15.05
N SER A 229 -2.00 -9.38 15.38
CA SER A 229 -1.27 -8.55 16.33
C SER A 229 -2.23 -7.81 17.27
N ASN A 230 -1.86 -7.73 18.54
CA ASN A 230 -2.64 -6.99 19.53
C ASN A 230 -2.41 -5.48 19.40
N ASN A 231 -3.40 -4.69 19.82
CA ASN A 231 -3.33 -3.22 19.91
C ASN A 231 -2.22 -2.68 20.84
N TYR A 232 -1.41 -3.52 21.49
CA TYR A 232 -0.38 -3.05 22.43
C TYR A 232 0.76 -2.24 21.77
N ASN A 233 0.87 -2.26 20.43
CA ASN A 233 1.83 -1.44 19.68
C ASN A 233 1.26 -0.12 19.13
N THR A 234 0.01 0.26 19.44
CA THR A 234 -0.53 1.58 19.04
C THR A 234 -0.24 2.70 20.04
N LYS A 235 0.63 2.51 21.05
CA LYS A 235 1.04 3.61 21.96
C LYS A 235 1.83 4.75 21.28
N LEU A 236 2.03 4.71 19.96
CA LEU A 236 2.83 5.68 19.19
C LEU A 236 2.20 6.08 17.86
N LEU A 237 0.89 5.85 17.68
CA LEU A 237 0.09 6.57 16.68
C LEU A 237 -0.76 7.63 17.38
#